data_AF-A0A373TQF4-F1
#
_entry.id   AF-A0A373TQF4-F1
#
_cell.length_a   1.000
_cell.length_b   1.000
_cell.length_c   1.000
_cell.angle_alpha   90.00
_cell.angle_beta   90.00
_cell.angle_gamma   90.00
#
_symmetry.space_group_name_H-M   'P 1'
#
loop_
_entity.id
_entity.type
_entity.pdbx_description
1 polymer ?
#
loop_
_entity_poly.entity_id
_entity_poly.type
_entity_poly.pdbx_seq_one_letter_code
_entity_poly.pdbx_strand_id
1 'polypeptide(L)'
;MLGVYDYTVILTYISLMVSIGGMLFSLNGDCRMALVCLAISGLCDMFDGKVARTKKDRTEAEKRFGIQIDSLADIVCFGVSPAILCYRMGMRGLTGVAILLFYVLAGLIRLAWFNVSEEVRQDETEEKRKYYQGLPITSMAVLLPLLAVFKPMLGKREFMLSLHALVLLVGLLFITNFKFRKPKNRTLVIIVGVVTLAVLRMLHIW
;
A
#
# COMPACT_ATOMS: atom_id res chain seq x y z
N MET A 1 7.64 21.94 -19.13
CA MET A 1 8.15 20.99 -18.12
C MET A 1 7.72 19.59 -18.53
N LEU A 2 8.54 18.56 -18.30
CA LEU A 2 8.15 17.17 -18.56
C LEU A 2 7.34 16.65 -17.37
N GLY A 3 6.13 16.13 -17.62
CA GLY A 3 5.25 15.55 -16.59
C GLY A 3 3.92 16.28 -16.39
N VAL A 4 3.01 15.64 -15.65
CA VAL A 4 1.72 16.20 -15.23
C VAL A 4 1.82 16.64 -13.77
N TYR A 5 1.31 17.83 -13.44
CA TYR A 5 1.42 18.45 -12.11
C TYR A 5 0.09 18.98 -11.59
N ASP A 6 -1.02 18.57 -12.20
CA ASP A 6 -2.34 19.00 -11.77
C ASP A 6 -2.80 18.26 -10.51
N TYR A 7 -3.97 18.66 -10.00
CA TYR A 7 -4.54 18.08 -8.79
C TYR A 7 -4.92 16.59 -8.93
N THR A 8 -4.90 16.02 -10.14
CA THR A 8 -5.25 14.61 -10.36
C THR A 8 -4.12 13.65 -9.96
N VAL A 9 -2.88 14.16 -9.88
CA VAL A 9 -1.68 13.37 -9.51
C VAL A 9 -0.97 13.89 -8.26
N ILE A 10 -1.34 15.07 -7.77
CA ILE A 10 -0.65 15.69 -6.63
C ILE A 10 -0.74 14.84 -5.36
N LEU A 11 -1.86 14.13 -5.14
CA LEU A 11 -2.02 13.23 -3.99
C LEU A 11 -1.07 12.04 -4.06
N THR A 12 -0.85 11.47 -5.25
CA THR A 12 0.14 10.42 -5.48
C THR A 12 1.56 10.92 -5.16
N TYR A 13 1.90 12.15 -5.57
CA TYR A 13 3.20 12.75 -5.22
C TYR A 13 3.36 12.99 -3.72
N ILE A 14 2.32 13.50 -3.05
CA ILE A 14 2.33 13.67 -1.59
C ILE A 14 2.48 12.32 -0.90
N SER A 15 1.75 11.30 -1.34
CA SER A 15 1.83 9.92 -0.82
C SER A 15 3.27 9.41 -0.88
N LEU A 16 3.93 9.57 -2.03
CA LEU A 16 5.32 9.20 -2.22
C LEU A 16 6.27 9.94 -1.27
N MET A 17 6.12 11.26 -1.16
CA MET A 17 6.97 12.07 -0.26
C MET A 17 6.79 11.66 1.20
N VAL A 18 5.56 11.44 1.64
CA VAL A 18 5.24 10.95 3.00
C VAL A 18 5.86 9.58 3.24
N SER A 19 5.75 8.67 2.27
CA SER A 19 6.34 7.33 2.39
C SER A 19 7.86 7.37 2.46
N ILE A 20 8.52 8.22 1.65
CA ILE A 20 9.97 8.42 1.72
C ILE A 20 10.37 8.94 3.10
N GLY A 21 9.65 9.94 3.63
CA GLY A 21 9.85 10.40 5.01
C GLY A 21 9.71 9.27 6.04
N GLY A 22 8.69 8.41 5.88
CA GLY A 22 8.49 7.23 6.72
C GLY A 22 9.65 6.24 6.68
N MET A 23 10.21 5.98 5.49
CA MET A 23 11.41 5.15 5.34
C MET A 23 12.61 5.74 6.09
N LEU A 24 12.82 7.06 5.99
CA LEU A 24 13.90 7.74 6.71
C LEU A 24 13.70 7.65 8.24
N PHE A 25 12.49 7.86 8.75
CA PHE A 25 12.19 7.64 10.16
C PHE A 25 12.50 6.21 10.61
N SER A 26 12.12 5.20 9.81
CA SER A 26 12.41 3.79 10.10
C SER A 26 13.91 3.49 10.16
N LEU A 27 14.69 4.05 9.22
CA LEU A 27 16.15 3.89 9.19
C LEU A 27 16.80 4.52 10.44
N ASN A 28 16.32 5.68 10.88
CA ASN A 28 16.75 6.35 12.11
C ASN A 28 16.25 5.67 13.40
N GLY A 29 15.49 4.58 13.29
CA GLY A 29 15.02 3.78 14.42
C GLY A 29 13.61 4.14 14.90
N ASP A 30 13.00 5.19 14.36
CA ASP A 30 11.62 5.57 14.67
C ASP A 30 10.62 4.79 13.81
N CYS A 31 10.39 3.53 14.19
CA CYS A 31 9.41 2.68 13.54
C CYS A 31 7.96 3.16 13.75
N ARG A 32 7.70 4.00 14.76
CA ARG A 32 6.35 4.50 15.06
C ARG A 32 5.96 5.54 14.02
N MET A 33 6.82 6.52 13.79
CA MET A 33 6.60 7.55 12.78
C MET A 33 6.56 6.94 11.38
N ALA A 34 7.37 5.91 11.12
CA ALA A 34 7.28 5.16 9.86
C ALA A 34 5.90 4.53 9.63
N LEU A 35 5.28 3.93 10.67
CA LEU A 35 3.92 3.38 10.59
C LEU A 35 2.86 4.47 10.38
N VAL A 36 3.01 5.63 11.02
CA VAL A 36 2.14 6.79 10.81
C VAL A 36 2.22 7.25 9.36
N CYS A 37 3.42 7.41 8.81
CA CYS A 37 3.65 7.78 7.42
C CYS A 37 3.03 6.76 6.45
N LEU A 38 3.20 5.45 6.72
CA LEU A 38 2.59 4.40 5.92
C LEU A 38 1.05 4.50 5.92
N ALA A 39 0.44 4.75 7.08
CA ALA A 39 -1.01 4.93 7.18
C ALA A 39 -1.48 6.19 6.45
N ILE A 40 -0.76 7.31 6.54
CA ILE A 40 -1.07 8.55 5.82
C ILE A 40 -0.96 8.35 4.31
N SER A 41 0.10 7.66 3.84
CA SER A 41 0.27 7.31 2.43
C SER A 41 -0.90 6.46 1.92
N GLY A 42 -1.33 5.46 2.71
CA GLY A 42 -2.53 4.66 2.40
C GLY A 42 -3.83 5.48 2.35
N LEU A 43 -3.95 6.54 3.16
CA LEU A 43 -5.08 7.46 3.06
C LEU A 43 -5.02 8.28 1.76
N CYS A 44 -3.85 8.82 1.41
CA CYS A 44 -3.66 9.58 0.17
C CYS A 44 -4.07 8.74 -1.06
N ASP A 45 -3.58 7.50 -1.15
CA ASP A 45 -3.92 6.54 -2.22
C ASP A 45 -5.44 6.29 -2.31
N MET A 46 -6.10 6.08 -1.16
CA MET A 46 -7.55 5.83 -1.17
C MET A 46 -8.36 7.03 -1.73
N PHE A 47 -7.81 8.25 -1.64
CA PHE A 47 -8.46 9.48 -2.11
C PHE A 47 -7.99 9.94 -3.50
N ASP A 48 -6.79 9.58 -3.95
CA ASP A 48 -6.26 10.08 -5.23
C ASP A 48 -7.13 9.70 -6.41
N GLY A 49 -7.62 8.47 -6.49
CA GLY A 49 -8.47 8.03 -7.57
C GLY A 49 -9.84 8.68 -7.52
N LYS A 50 -10.32 9.08 -6.33
CA LYS A 50 -11.59 9.83 -6.22
C LYS A 50 -11.40 11.25 -6.71
N VAL A 51 -10.31 11.91 -6.32
CA VAL A 51 -9.97 13.27 -6.73
C VAL A 51 -9.66 13.33 -8.22
N ALA A 52 -8.89 12.38 -8.75
CA ALA A 52 -8.60 12.30 -10.18
C ALA A 52 -9.86 12.12 -11.05
N ARG A 53 -10.92 11.50 -10.50
CA ARG A 53 -12.22 11.34 -11.18
C ARG A 53 -13.11 12.59 -11.13
N THR A 54 -12.78 13.62 -10.35
CA THR A 54 -13.57 14.87 -10.34
C THR A 54 -13.24 15.78 -11.51
N LYS A 55 -12.09 15.58 -12.17
CA LYS A 55 -11.71 16.32 -13.38
C LYS A 55 -12.54 15.83 -14.56
N LYS A 56 -13.46 16.67 -15.05
CA LYS A 56 -14.33 16.34 -16.19
C LYS A 56 -13.55 16.32 -17.52
N ASP A 57 -12.64 17.28 -17.70
CA ASP A 57 -11.91 17.49 -18.96
C ASP A 57 -10.49 16.90 -18.91
N ARG A 58 -10.37 15.65 -18.48
CA ARG A 58 -9.08 14.96 -18.40
C ARG A 58 -8.74 14.31 -19.73
N THR A 59 -7.59 14.66 -20.31
CA THR A 59 -7.14 14.06 -21.58
C THR A 59 -6.76 12.59 -21.39
N GLU A 60 -6.80 11.80 -22.47
CA GLU A 60 -6.36 10.40 -22.42
C GLU A 60 -4.88 10.25 -22.03
N ALA A 61 -4.04 11.19 -22.47
CA ALA A 61 -2.64 11.24 -22.06
C ALA A 61 -2.49 11.46 -20.55
N GLU A 62 -3.25 12.39 -19.95
CA GLU A 62 -3.26 12.63 -18.50
C GLU A 62 -3.78 11.43 -17.70
N LYS A 63 -4.78 10.71 -18.22
CA LYS A 63 -5.30 9.48 -17.61
C LYS A 63 -4.24 8.38 -17.59
N ARG A 64 -3.64 8.08 -18.74
CA ARG A 64 -2.59 7.07 -18.88
C ARG A 64 -1.36 7.41 -18.05
N PHE A 65 -0.92 8.67 -18.07
CA PHE A 65 0.17 9.13 -17.20
C PHE A 65 -0.16 8.92 -15.72
N GLY A 66 -1.37 9.28 -15.30
CA GLY A 66 -1.84 9.07 -13.94
C GLY A 66 -1.80 7.60 -13.51
N ILE A 67 -2.24 6.68 -14.35
CA ILE A 67 -2.19 5.23 -14.05
C ILE A 67 -0.74 4.77 -13.86
N GLN A 68 0.18 5.22 -14.72
CA GLN A 68 1.59 4.82 -14.65
C GLN A 68 2.28 5.39 -13.42
N ILE A 69 2.10 6.69 -13.14
CA ILE A 69 2.76 7.35 -12.01
C ILE A 69 2.24 6.82 -10.67
N ASP A 70 0.95 6.47 -10.60
CA ASP A 70 0.30 5.84 -9.46
C ASP A 70 0.93 4.48 -9.15
N SER A 71 1.04 3.60 -10.16
CA SER A 71 1.65 2.28 -9.98
C SER A 71 3.14 2.34 -9.61
N LEU A 72 3.88 3.32 -10.15
CA LEU A 72 5.28 3.55 -9.77
C LEU A 72 5.41 4.09 -8.33
N ALA A 73 4.49 4.95 -7.90
CA ALA A 73 4.46 5.42 -6.53
C ALA A 73 4.05 4.30 -5.57
N ASP A 74 3.07 3.48 -5.93
CA ASP A 74 2.54 2.36 -5.14
C ASP A 74 3.61 1.32 -4.79
N ILE A 75 4.46 0.94 -5.74
CA ILE A 75 5.52 -0.02 -5.44
C ILE A 75 6.51 0.54 -4.41
N VAL A 76 6.77 1.85 -4.42
CA VAL A 76 7.62 2.49 -3.41
C VAL A 76 6.88 2.62 -2.08
N CYS A 77 5.62 3.06 -2.10
CA CYS A 77 4.82 3.36 -0.92
C CYS A 77 4.38 2.13 -0.15
N PHE A 78 4.00 1.07 -0.86
CA PHE A 78 3.37 -0.11 -0.28
C PHE A 78 4.16 -1.40 -0.52
N GLY A 79 5.11 -1.42 -1.46
CA GLY A 79 6.10 -2.48 -1.60
C GLY A 79 7.35 -2.21 -0.77
N VAL A 80 8.13 -1.23 -1.17
CA VAL A 80 9.48 -0.97 -0.61
C VAL A 80 9.41 -0.44 0.82
N SER A 81 8.57 0.56 1.09
CA SER A 81 8.51 1.19 2.41
C SER A 81 8.13 0.21 3.54
N PRO A 82 7.08 -0.63 3.40
CA PRO A 82 6.81 -1.68 4.37
C PRO A 82 7.93 -2.70 4.51
N ALA A 83 8.63 -3.03 3.42
CA ALA A 83 9.74 -3.98 3.48
C ALA A 83 10.92 -3.45 4.31
N ILE A 84 11.30 -2.17 4.12
CA ILE A 84 12.32 -1.50 4.94
C ILE A 84 11.89 -1.46 6.40
N LEU A 85 10.64 -1.08 6.66
CA LEU A 85 10.08 -1.03 8.01
C LEU A 85 10.13 -2.41 8.70
N CYS A 86 9.69 -3.47 8.02
CA CYS A 86 9.72 -4.83 8.56
C CYS A 86 11.15 -5.33 8.82
N TYR A 87 12.10 -5.00 7.93
CA TYR A 87 13.52 -5.28 8.14
C TYR A 87 14.05 -4.61 9.42
N ARG A 88 13.70 -3.34 9.64
CA ARG A 88 14.07 -2.58 10.84
C ARG A 88 13.39 -3.11 12.09
N MET A 89 12.15 -3.57 11.99
CA MET A 89 11.40 -4.18 13.09
C MET A 89 11.94 -5.54 13.53
N GLY A 90 12.71 -6.24 12.68
CA GLY A 90 13.44 -7.44 13.09
C GLY A 90 13.49 -8.59 12.10
N MET A 91 12.91 -8.47 10.89
CA MET A 91 13.02 -9.47 9.82
C MET A 91 14.43 -9.48 9.20
N ARG A 92 15.41 -9.89 10.00
CA ARG A 92 16.83 -9.97 9.62
C ARG A 92 17.23 -11.42 9.33
N GLY A 93 18.42 -11.59 8.75
CA GLY A 93 18.95 -12.90 8.35
C GLY A 93 18.31 -13.41 7.05
N LEU A 94 18.75 -14.59 6.61
CA LEU A 94 18.43 -15.11 5.28
C LEU A 94 16.92 -15.26 5.05
N THR A 95 16.19 -15.85 6.01
CA THR A 95 14.75 -16.09 5.90
C THR A 95 13.95 -14.78 5.84
N GLY A 96 14.24 -13.83 6.73
CA GLY A 96 13.58 -12.53 6.75
C GLY A 96 13.79 -11.77 5.44
N VAL A 97 15.04 -11.70 4.98
CA VAL A 97 15.39 -11.02 3.71
C VAL A 97 14.74 -11.71 2.52
N ALA A 98 14.74 -13.04 2.45
CA ALA A 98 14.10 -13.77 1.35
C ALA A 98 12.60 -13.48 1.26
N ILE A 99 11.90 -13.42 2.39
CA ILE A 99 10.46 -13.08 2.44
C ILE A 99 10.22 -11.64 2.00
N LEU A 100 11.07 -10.70 2.42
CA LEU A 100 10.96 -9.29 2.02
C LEU A 100 11.19 -9.10 0.51
N LEU A 101 12.19 -9.77 -0.05
CA LEU A 101 12.47 -9.76 -1.50
C LEU A 101 11.29 -10.33 -2.28
N PHE A 102 10.77 -11.47 -1.84
CA PHE A 102 9.59 -12.09 -2.42
C PHE A 102 8.36 -11.15 -2.36
N TYR A 103 8.11 -10.53 -1.21
CA TYR A 103 7.00 -9.59 -1.02
C TYR A 103 7.03 -8.43 -2.02
N VAL A 104 8.19 -7.77 -2.16
CA VAL A 104 8.35 -6.64 -3.08
C VAL A 104 8.18 -7.10 -4.53
N LEU A 105 8.78 -8.23 -4.90
CA LEU A 105 8.67 -8.79 -6.25
C LEU A 105 7.21 -9.17 -6.58
N ALA A 106 6.51 -9.81 -5.65
CA ALA A 106 5.10 -10.16 -5.78
C ALA A 106 4.22 -8.92 -5.97
N GLY A 107 4.50 -7.84 -5.22
CA GLY A 107 3.82 -6.55 -5.37
C GLY A 107 4.07 -5.92 -6.75
N LEU A 108 5.31 -5.98 -7.26
CA LEU A 108 5.66 -5.49 -8.58
C LEU A 108 4.92 -6.26 -9.69
N ILE A 109 4.97 -7.60 -9.65
CA ILE A 109 4.27 -8.47 -10.61
C ILE A 109 2.77 -8.19 -10.60
N ARG A 110 2.19 -8.04 -9.40
CA ARG A 110 0.78 -7.70 -9.23
C ARG A 110 0.41 -6.41 -9.93
N LEU A 111 1.15 -5.32 -9.70
CA LEU A 111 0.85 -4.01 -10.28
C LEU A 111 0.96 -4.05 -11.80
N ALA A 112 2.01 -4.68 -12.34
CA ALA A 112 2.18 -4.85 -13.78
C ALA A 112 1.01 -5.66 -14.39
N TRP A 113 0.66 -6.80 -13.77
CA TRP A 113 -0.46 -7.63 -14.21
C TRP A 113 -1.79 -6.86 -14.19
N PHE A 114 -2.04 -6.10 -13.12
CA PHE A 114 -3.26 -5.31 -12.98
C PHE A 114 -3.38 -4.23 -14.05
N ASN A 115 -2.29 -3.50 -14.32
CA ASN A 115 -2.28 -2.44 -15.34
C ASN A 115 -2.50 -2.99 -16.75
N VAL A 116 -1.75 -4.02 -17.13
CA VAL A 116 -1.89 -4.64 -18.45
C VAL A 116 -3.28 -5.26 -18.61
N SER A 117 -3.79 -5.96 -17.59
CA SER A 117 -5.13 -6.55 -17.65
C SER A 117 -6.23 -5.51 -17.78
N GLU A 118 -6.07 -4.33 -17.17
CA GLU A 118 -7.06 -3.25 -17.25
C GLU A 118 -6.98 -2.51 -18.60
N GLU A 119 -5.78 -2.38 -19.19
CA GLU A 119 -5.58 -1.82 -20.53
C GLU A 119 -6.24 -2.70 -21.61
N VAL A 120 -5.91 -3.99 -21.66
CA VAL A 120 -6.52 -4.95 -22.61
C VAL A 120 -8.05 -4.95 -22.49
N ARG A 121 -8.58 -4.87 -21.26
CA ARG A 121 -10.03 -4.85 -21.03
C ARG A 121 -10.69 -3.57 -21.54
N GLN A 122 -10.05 -2.42 -21.37
CA GLN A 122 -10.59 -1.15 -21.86
C GLN A 122 -10.70 -1.13 -23.39
N ASP A 123 -9.84 -1.87 -24.07
CA ASP A 123 -9.94 -2.08 -25.52
C ASP A 123 -11.10 -3.03 -25.91
N GLU A 124 -11.54 -3.91 -24.99
CA GLU A 124 -12.60 -4.90 -25.25
C GLU A 124 -14.02 -4.43 -24.83
N THR A 125 -14.18 -3.74 -23.69
CA THR A 125 -15.51 -3.39 -23.13
C THR A 125 -15.54 -2.15 -22.22
N GLU A 126 -16.57 -1.30 -22.35
CA GLU A 126 -16.80 -0.11 -21.50
C GLU A 126 -17.46 -0.39 -20.12
N GLU A 127 -17.88 -1.64 -19.84
CA GLU A 127 -18.56 -1.97 -18.57
C GLU A 127 -17.67 -1.77 -17.34
N LYS A 128 -18.24 -1.18 -16.27
CA LYS A 128 -17.52 -0.97 -15.00
C LYS A 128 -17.37 -2.28 -14.21
N ARG A 129 -16.13 -2.66 -13.86
CA ARG A 129 -15.80 -3.83 -13.03
C ARG A 129 -16.53 -3.79 -11.66
N LYS A 130 -17.26 -4.86 -11.33
CA LYS A 130 -17.84 -5.09 -9.97
C LYS A 130 -16.88 -5.79 -8.99
N TYR A 131 -15.77 -6.37 -9.49
CA TYR A 131 -14.82 -7.18 -8.71
C TYR A 131 -13.37 -6.86 -9.11
N TYR A 132 -12.46 -6.78 -8.14
CA TYR A 132 -11.01 -6.78 -8.34
C TYR A 132 -10.49 -8.22 -8.38
N GLN A 133 -9.32 -8.40 -8.98
CA GLN A 133 -8.60 -9.68 -8.97
C GLN A 133 -7.39 -9.54 -8.02
N GLY A 134 -7.38 -10.34 -6.95
CA GLY A 134 -6.36 -10.35 -5.89
C GLY A 134 -6.41 -9.20 -4.87
N LEU A 135 -5.54 -9.25 -3.85
CA LEU A 135 -5.46 -8.32 -2.71
C LEU A 135 -4.73 -7.00 -3.04
N PRO A 136 -5.35 -5.80 -2.99
CA PRO A 136 -4.68 -4.53 -3.33
C PRO A 136 -3.32 -4.34 -2.62
N ILE A 137 -2.32 -3.77 -3.31
CA ILE A 137 -0.98 -3.60 -2.72
C ILE A 137 -1.02 -2.73 -1.45
N THR A 138 -1.94 -1.76 -1.44
CA THR A 138 -2.24 -0.85 -0.33
C THR A 138 -2.74 -1.53 0.93
N SER A 139 -3.11 -2.83 0.87
CA SER A 139 -3.55 -3.60 2.03
C SER A 139 -2.49 -3.65 3.15
N MET A 140 -1.21 -3.53 2.80
CA MET A 140 -0.13 -3.51 3.80
C MET A 140 -0.17 -2.27 4.71
N ALA A 141 -0.70 -1.14 4.20
CA ALA A 141 -0.91 0.07 5.00
C ALA A 141 -2.00 -0.09 6.08
N VAL A 142 -2.84 -1.12 5.97
CA VAL A 142 -3.84 -1.47 6.98
C VAL A 142 -3.29 -2.56 7.91
N LEU A 143 -2.76 -3.64 7.35
CA LEU A 143 -2.40 -4.84 8.10
C LEU A 143 -1.19 -4.63 9.01
N LEU A 144 -0.19 -3.87 8.58
CA LEU A 144 1.04 -3.70 9.36
C LEU A 144 0.83 -2.83 10.62
N PRO A 145 0.14 -1.66 10.56
CA PRO A 145 -0.29 -0.94 11.78
C PRO A 145 -1.10 -1.80 12.74
N LEU A 146 -2.02 -2.63 12.22
CA LEU A 146 -2.83 -3.51 13.06
C LEU A 146 -1.98 -4.53 13.81
N LEU A 147 -1.05 -5.20 13.12
CA LEU A 147 -0.13 -6.13 13.78
C LEU A 147 0.72 -5.42 14.85
N ALA A 148 1.17 -4.20 14.57
CA ALA A 148 2.01 -3.43 15.48
C ALA A 148 1.29 -3.02 16.78
N VAL A 149 -0.04 -2.86 16.78
CA VAL A 149 -0.85 -2.65 18.00
C VAL A 149 -0.76 -3.84 18.95
N PHE A 150 -0.68 -5.07 18.43
CA PHE A 150 -0.59 -6.28 19.26
C PHE A 150 0.82 -6.57 19.79
N LYS A 151 1.86 -5.84 19.32
CA LYS A 151 3.24 -6.03 19.77
C LYS A 151 3.42 -6.05 21.30
N PRO A 152 2.80 -5.17 22.09
CA PRO A 152 2.94 -5.16 23.56
C PRO A 152 2.31 -6.38 24.25
N MET A 153 1.35 -7.05 23.58
CA MET A 153 0.65 -8.23 24.09
C MET A 153 1.34 -9.54 23.69
N LEU A 154 2.27 -9.49 22.73
CA LEU A 154 2.95 -10.66 22.17
C LEU A 154 4.38 -10.77 22.70
N GLY A 155 4.83 -11.99 22.95
CA GLY A 155 6.24 -12.24 23.19
C GLY A 155 7.08 -11.89 21.96
N LYS A 156 8.37 -11.53 22.15
CA LYS A 156 9.27 -11.17 21.04
C LYS A 156 9.27 -12.22 19.91
N ARG A 157 9.26 -13.50 20.27
CA ARG A 157 9.28 -14.62 19.31
C ARG A 157 7.96 -14.74 18.54
N GLU A 158 6.84 -14.60 19.22
CA GLU A 158 5.49 -14.67 18.64
C GLU A 158 5.23 -13.49 17.69
N PHE A 159 5.65 -12.29 18.09
CA PHE A 159 5.56 -11.11 17.23
C PHE A 159 6.39 -11.29 15.95
N MET A 160 7.63 -11.80 16.07
CA MET A 160 8.47 -12.05 14.90
C MET A 160 7.87 -13.10 13.98
N LEU A 161 7.34 -14.21 14.52
CA LEU A 161 6.66 -15.23 13.71
C LEU A 161 5.43 -14.65 13.00
N SER A 162 4.63 -13.86 13.71
CA SER A 162 3.44 -13.20 13.15
C SER A 162 3.82 -12.23 12.03
N LEU A 163 4.93 -11.48 12.19
CA LEU A 163 5.42 -10.55 11.19
C LEU A 163 5.90 -11.27 9.91
N HIS A 164 6.68 -12.34 10.04
CA HIS A 164 7.11 -13.15 8.89
C HIS A 164 5.92 -13.78 8.19
N ALA A 165 4.99 -14.37 8.95
CA ALA A 165 3.78 -14.99 8.42
C ALA A 165 2.91 -13.97 7.68
N LEU A 166 2.73 -12.77 8.24
CA LEU A 166 1.95 -11.69 7.63
C LEU A 166 2.55 -11.27 6.28
N VAL A 167 3.84 -10.92 6.25
CA VAL A 167 4.50 -10.42 5.03
C VAL A 167 4.50 -11.49 3.94
N LEU A 168 4.79 -12.75 4.31
CA LEU A 168 4.76 -13.86 3.36
C LEU A 168 3.34 -14.12 2.84
N LEU A 169 2.34 -14.14 3.72
CA LEU A 169 0.94 -14.34 3.35
C LEU A 169 0.45 -13.25 2.40
N VAL A 170 0.73 -11.98 2.71
CA VAL A 170 0.35 -10.85 1.84
C VAL A 170 1.05 -10.96 0.48
N GLY A 171 2.34 -11.30 0.45
CA GLY A 171 3.07 -11.53 -0.81
C GLY A 171 2.45 -12.66 -1.65
N LEU A 172 2.07 -13.78 -1.03
CA LEU A 172 1.37 -14.86 -1.72
C LEU A 172 0.00 -14.42 -2.25
N LEU A 173 -0.75 -13.64 -1.45
CA LEU A 173 -2.06 -13.12 -1.86
C LEU A 173 -1.98 -12.08 -2.99
N PHE A 174 -0.84 -11.42 -3.19
CA PHE A 174 -0.65 -10.51 -4.34
C PHE A 174 -0.66 -11.24 -5.68
N ILE A 175 -0.09 -12.44 -5.73
CA ILE A 175 0.02 -13.26 -6.94
C ILE A 175 -1.05 -14.37 -7.04
N THR A 176 -1.85 -14.56 -5.99
CA THR A 176 -2.93 -15.56 -6.01
C THR A 176 -4.16 -15.02 -6.73
N ASN A 177 -4.69 -15.81 -7.66
CA ASN A 177 -5.90 -15.45 -8.41
C ASN A 177 -7.17 -15.74 -7.59
N PHE A 178 -7.63 -14.74 -6.84
CA PHE A 178 -8.93 -14.78 -6.18
C PHE A 178 -9.76 -13.53 -6.50
N LYS A 179 -11.09 -13.66 -6.54
CA LYS A 179 -11.99 -12.53 -6.82
C LYS A 179 -12.22 -11.74 -5.53
N PHE A 180 -11.65 -10.55 -5.44
CA PHE A 180 -11.85 -9.64 -4.32
C PHE A 180 -12.96 -8.63 -4.64
N ARG A 181 -14.02 -8.56 -3.84
CA ARG A 181 -15.11 -7.61 -4.09
C ARG A 181 -14.68 -6.20 -3.68
N LYS A 182 -14.91 -5.21 -4.55
CA LYS A 182 -14.61 -3.81 -4.24
C LYS A 182 -15.29 -3.38 -2.94
N PRO A 183 -14.55 -2.89 -1.93
CA PRO A 183 -15.16 -2.41 -0.69
C PRO A 183 -16.08 -1.22 -1.00
N LYS A 184 -17.26 -1.22 -0.37
CA LYS A 184 -18.19 -0.08 -0.44
C LYS A 184 -17.63 1.09 0.37
N ASN A 185 -18.10 2.31 0.11
CA ASN A 185 -17.68 3.50 0.86
C ASN A 185 -17.82 3.35 2.38
N ARG A 186 -18.88 2.68 2.87
CA ARG A 186 -19.04 2.39 4.30
C ARG A 186 -17.91 1.52 4.86
N THR A 187 -17.50 0.48 4.13
CA THR A 187 -16.39 -0.39 4.50
C THR A 187 -15.07 0.38 4.52
N LEU A 188 -14.84 1.26 3.55
CA LEU A 188 -13.65 2.12 3.53
C LEU A 188 -13.59 3.04 4.76
N VAL A 189 -14.71 3.65 5.15
CA VAL A 189 -14.77 4.49 6.37
C VAL A 189 -14.46 3.68 7.62
N ILE A 190 -14.95 2.43 7.72
CA ILE A 190 -14.63 1.53 8.82
C ILE A 190 -13.13 1.21 8.84
N ILE A 191 -12.54 0.87 7.69
CA ILE A 191 -11.09 0.58 7.58
C ILE A 191 -10.28 1.78 8.04
N VAL A 192 -10.62 2.99 7.57
CA VAL A 192 -9.96 4.22 8.01
C VAL A 192 -10.07 4.40 9.52
N GLY A 193 -11.28 4.28 10.08
CA GLY A 193 -11.49 4.41 11.52
C GLY A 193 -10.66 3.42 12.32
N VAL A 194 -10.61 2.16 11.89
CA VAL A 194 -9.81 1.09 12.50
C VAL A 194 -8.32 1.40 12.44
N VAL A 195 -7.80 1.83 11.28
CA VAL A 195 -6.38 2.20 11.12
C VAL A 195 -6.04 3.43 11.95
N THR A 196 -6.89 4.46 11.97
CA THR A 196 -6.69 5.65 12.80
C THR A 196 -6.62 5.29 14.28
N LEU A 197 -7.55 4.45 14.77
CA LEU A 197 -7.51 3.97 16.15
C LEU A 197 -6.24 3.16 16.43
N ALA A 198 -5.83 2.30 15.50
CA ALA A 198 -4.58 1.54 15.61
C ALA A 198 -3.37 2.48 15.74
N VAL A 199 -3.28 3.50 14.87
CA VAL A 199 -2.19 4.49 14.90
C VAL A 199 -2.18 5.29 16.20
N LEU A 200 -3.33 5.80 16.64
CA LEU A 200 -3.45 6.52 17.92
C LEU A 200 -3.03 5.65 19.10
N ARG A 201 -3.45 4.38 19.09
CA ARG A 201 -3.11 3.43 20.13
C ARG A 201 -1.61 3.12 20.12
N MET A 202 -0.97 2.98 18.96
CA MET A 202 0.48 2.80 18.85
C MET A 202 1.27 4.00 19.38
N LEU A 203 0.81 5.22 19.08
CA LEU A 203 1.43 6.45 19.58
C LEU A 203 1.37 6.56 21.11
N HIS A 204 0.36 5.96 21.74
CA HIS A 204 0.18 6.01 23.19
C HIS A 204 0.82 4.81 23.94
N ILE A 205 0.98 3.63 23.32
CA ILE A 205 1.48 2.44 24.02
C ILE A 205 3.01 2.32 23.97
N TRP A 206 3.63 2.65 22.85
CA TRP A 206 5.08 2.53 22.76
C TRP A 206 5.75 3.64 23.59
#